data_AF-A0A1Q6Q9W2-F1
#
_entry.id   AF-A0A1Q6Q9W2-F1
#
_cell.length_a   1.000
_cell.length_b   1.000
_cell.length_c   1.000
_cell.angle_alpha   90.00
_cell.angle_beta   90.00
_cell.angle_gamma   90.00
#
_symmetry.space_group_name_H-M   'P 1'
#
loop_
_entity.id
_entity.type
_entity.pdbx_description
1 polymer ?
#
loop_
_entity_poly.entity_id
_entity_poly.type
_entity_poly.pdbx_seq_one_letter_code
_entity_poly.pdbx_strand_id
1 'polypeptide(L)'
;MLSKGWYRVDDRLVMVKGNSITEAGTAGYEPYSEVMASLIAQVLGLPHVEYALMPAKLFPDIKTYSCDVVSVCPKFTTDDEQLYHFADLADAHFLANGQTSSPDALFQYAVELYGKKWLYQMLAFDAFIGNEDRHENNFDVIVRDGKQYAPPIYDNGGSLLAWATDEELTDTKLRYQLDKSKPFRSHHAQQIKMIDEPVLPVRDLDALYPEIIQSISPILALLSKKRAPAIRQYLKYRMHYLKAAMG
;
A
#
# COMPACT_ATOMS: atom_id res chain seq x y z
N MET A 1 4.42 -16.71 -2.81
CA MET A 1 5.14 -15.90 -1.80
C MET A 1 6.08 -14.96 -2.54
N LEU A 2 6.08 -13.68 -2.18
CA LEU A 2 6.92 -12.65 -2.80
C LEU A 2 8.41 -12.89 -2.50
N SER A 3 9.27 -12.86 -3.51
CA SER A 3 10.73 -12.96 -3.31
C SER A 3 11.26 -11.62 -2.80
N LYS A 4 11.93 -11.63 -1.64
CA LYS A 4 12.50 -10.44 -1.00
C LYS A 4 13.77 -10.78 -0.22
N GLY A 5 14.64 -9.79 -0.01
CA GLY A 5 15.90 -9.97 0.71
C GLY A 5 16.56 -8.66 1.12
N TRP A 6 17.38 -8.72 2.16
CA TRP A 6 18.16 -7.58 2.64
C TRP A 6 19.51 -7.50 1.91
N TYR A 7 19.85 -6.31 1.43
CA TYR A 7 21.12 -6.03 0.74
C TYR A 7 21.78 -4.78 1.32
N ARG A 8 23.10 -4.68 1.15
CA ARG A 8 23.83 -3.42 1.34
C ARG A 8 24.07 -2.77 -0.02
N VAL A 9 23.53 -1.57 -0.22
CA VAL A 9 23.71 -0.74 -1.41
C VAL A 9 24.22 0.61 -0.94
N ASP A 10 25.40 1.02 -1.42
CA ASP A 10 26.07 2.28 -1.03
C ASP A 10 26.09 2.49 0.51
N ASP A 11 26.54 1.46 1.23
CA ASP A 11 26.61 1.37 2.71
C ASP A 11 25.26 1.42 3.46
N ARG A 12 24.14 1.51 2.75
CA ARG A 12 22.79 1.48 3.33
C ARG A 12 22.20 0.08 3.28
N LEU A 13 21.56 -0.32 4.38
CA LEU A 13 20.78 -1.56 4.42
C LEU A 13 19.42 -1.31 3.75
N VAL A 14 19.12 -2.07 2.70
CA VAL A 14 17.89 -1.94 1.91
C VAL A 14 17.17 -3.28 1.81
N MET A 15 15.85 -3.25 1.87
CA MET A 15 14.99 -4.37 1.50
C MET A 15 14.75 -4.30 -0.01
N VAL A 16 15.06 -5.39 -0.70
CA VAL A 16 14.81 -5.56 -2.13
C VAL A 16 13.65 -6.52 -2.31
N LYS A 17 12.65 -6.13 -3.11
CA LYS A 17 11.46 -6.94 -3.40
C LYS A 17 11.32 -7.14 -4.90
N GLY A 18 11.15 -8.41 -5.29
CA GLY A 18 10.75 -8.78 -6.65
C GLY A 18 9.25 -8.60 -6.85
N ASN A 19 8.65 -9.49 -7.62
CA ASN A 19 7.21 -9.54 -7.85
C ASN A 19 6.70 -10.98 -7.69
N SER A 20 5.39 -11.13 -7.52
CA SER A 20 4.78 -12.45 -7.38
C SER A 20 4.14 -12.91 -8.70
N ILE A 21 3.77 -14.19 -8.74
CA ILE A 21 2.93 -14.77 -9.78
C ILE A 21 1.69 -15.33 -9.10
N THR A 22 0.51 -15.03 -9.62
CA THR A 22 -0.76 -15.55 -9.09
C THR A 22 -0.89 -17.04 -9.40
N GLU A 23 -1.82 -17.74 -8.75
CA GLU A 23 -2.11 -19.16 -9.04
C GLU A 23 -2.53 -19.37 -10.50
N ALA A 24 -3.16 -18.37 -11.12
CA ALA A 24 -3.55 -18.37 -12.52
C ALA A 24 -2.37 -18.08 -13.48
N GLY A 25 -1.15 -17.87 -12.96
CA GLY A 25 0.04 -17.59 -13.77
C GLY A 25 0.23 -16.13 -14.16
N THR A 26 -0.54 -15.19 -13.58
CA THR A 26 -0.40 -13.76 -13.86
C THR A 26 0.78 -13.20 -13.07
N ALA A 27 1.82 -12.74 -13.77
CA ALA A 27 2.92 -12.01 -13.16
C ALA A 27 2.46 -10.63 -12.68
N GLY A 28 2.70 -10.33 -11.41
CA GLY A 28 2.36 -9.05 -10.82
C GLY A 28 3.34 -7.93 -11.18
N TYR A 29 2.89 -6.69 -11.01
CA TYR A 29 3.66 -5.46 -11.25
C TYR A 29 4.00 -4.74 -9.94
N GLU A 30 4.08 -5.48 -8.83
CA GLU A 30 4.28 -4.94 -7.48
C GLU A 30 5.48 -3.97 -7.34
N PRO A 31 6.65 -4.20 -7.98
CA PRO A 31 7.76 -3.25 -7.93
C PRO A 31 7.38 -1.84 -8.39
N TYR A 32 6.62 -1.76 -9.49
CA TYR A 32 6.15 -0.48 -10.02
C TYR A 32 5.09 0.13 -9.10
N SER A 33 4.17 -0.69 -8.57
CA SER A 33 3.12 -0.23 -7.65
C SER A 33 3.70 0.31 -6.34
N GLU A 34 4.71 -0.33 -5.77
CA GLU A 34 5.40 0.17 -4.55
C GLU A 34 5.96 1.58 -4.75
N VAL A 35 6.70 1.79 -5.86
CA VAL A 35 7.32 3.08 -6.15
C VAL A 35 6.29 4.14 -6.48
N MET A 36 5.27 3.81 -7.29
CA MET A 36 4.18 4.75 -7.56
C MET A 36 3.41 5.11 -6.29
N ALA A 37 3.05 4.15 -5.45
CA ALA A 37 2.35 4.42 -4.20
C ALA A 37 3.19 5.30 -3.27
N SER A 38 4.49 5.02 -3.13
CA SER A 38 5.42 5.87 -2.37
C SER A 38 5.42 7.33 -2.86
N LEU A 39 5.55 7.55 -4.17
CA LEU A 39 5.49 8.89 -4.78
C LEU A 39 4.12 9.59 -4.61
N ILE A 40 3.02 8.83 -4.61
CA ILE A 40 1.67 9.36 -4.35
C ILE A 40 1.55 9.77 -2.88
N ALA A 41 2.02 8.94 -1.94
CA ALA A 41 2.01 9.24 -0.51
C ALA A 41 2.79 10.52 -0.21
N GLN A 42 3.93 10.73 -0.88
CA GLN A 42 4.70 11.98 -0.83
C GLN A 42 3.88 13.20 -1.27
N VAL A 43 3.14 13.11 -2.39
CA VAL A 43 2.25 14.19 -2.87
C VAL A 43 1.13 14.50 -1.87
N LEU A 44 0.61 13.47 -1.19
CA LEU A 44 -0.43 13.60 -0.17
C LEU A 44 0.10 14.06 1.19
N GLY A 45 1.43 14.17 1.37
CA GLY A 45 2.05 14.55 2.64
C GLY A 45 1.89 13.48 3.73
N LEU A 46 1.76 12.21 3.35
CA LEU A 46 1.62 11.10 4.28
C LEU A 46 2.99 10.62 4.78
N PRO A 47 3.15 10.26 6.06
CA PRO A 47 4.33 9.54 6.54
C PRO A 47 4.41 8.19 5.80
N HIS A 48 5.47 7.98 5.03
CA HIS A 48 5.63 6.80 4.19
C HIS A 48 7.09 6.40 4.04
N VAL A 49 7.31 5.15 3.62
CA VAL A 49 8.63 4.67 3.24
C VAL A 49 8.88 5.00 1.77
N GLU A 50 10.04 5.58 1.50
CA GLU A 50 10.50 5.84 0.14
C GLU A 50 10.89 4.53 -0.57
N TYR A 51 10.43 4.37 -1.80
CA TYR A 51 10.80 3.26 -2.67
C TYR A 51 11.43 3.77 -3.97
N ALA A 52 12.39 3.02 -4.50
CA ALA A 52 12.97 3.24 -5.82
C ALA A 52 12.96 1.94 -6.65
N LEU A 53 13.05 2.08 -7.97
CA LEU A 53 13.30 0.94 -8.86
C LEU A 53 14.80 0.74 -9.04
N MET A 54 15.23 -0.52 -9.04
CA MET A 54 16.59 -0.90 -9.46
C MET A 54 16.52 -2.05 -10.48
N PRO A 55 17.50 -2.18 -11.39
CA PRO A 55 17.55 -3.32 -12.31
C PRO A 55 17.64 -4.66 -11.57
N ALA A 56 16.76 -5.61 -11.91
CA ALA A 56 16.69 -6.91 -11.25
C ALA A 56 18.01 -7.70 -11.34
N LYS A 57 18.76 -7.53 -12.44
CA LYS A 57 20.07 -8.16 -12.65
C LYS A 57 21.13 -7.86 -11.58
N LEU A 58 20.92 -6.82 -10.75
CA LEU A 58 21.80 -6.50 -9.63
C LEU A 58 21.56 -7.42 -8.41
N PHE A 59 20.46 -8.17 -8.40
CA PHE A 59 20.00 -8.98 -7.27
C PHE A 59 19.60 -10.38 -7.76
N PRO A 60 20.57 -11.24 -8.16
CA PRO A 60 20.29 -12.50 -8.85
C PRO A 60 19.48 -13.52 -8.02
N ASP A 61 19.50 -13.39 -6.69
CA ASP A 61 18.74 -14.28 -5.80
C ASP A 61 17.27 -13.84 -5.62
N ILE A 62 16.93 -12.62 -6.07
CA ILE A 62 15.56 -12.11 -6.05
C ILE A 62 14.85 -12.54 -7.32
N LYS A 63 13.82 -13.37 -7.16
CA LYS A 63 13.00 -13.82 -8.29
C LYS A 63 12.14 -12.67 -8.79
N THR A 64 12.22 -12.44 -10.09
CA THR A 64 11.25 -11.62 -10.81
C THR A 64 10.58 -12.40 -11.93
N TYR A 65 9.37 -11.99 -12.28
CA TYR A 65 8.54 -12.56 -13.33
C TYR A 65 8.12 -11.44 -14.28
N SER A 66 8.55 -11.48 -15.54
CA SER A 66 8.18 -10.46 -16.55
C SER A 66 8.52 -9.00 -16.21
N CYS A 67 9.29 -8.78 -15.13
CA CYS A 67 9.78 -7.47 -14.69
C CYS A 67 11.31 -7.50 -14.67
N ASP A 68 11.93 -6.53 -15.36
CA ASP A 68 13.39 -6.35 -15.37
C ASP A 68 13.89 -5.47 -14.21
N VAL A 69 13.00 -5.17 -13.27
CA VAL A 69 13.23 -4.30 -12.12
C VAL A 69 12.73 -4.94 -10.82
N VAL A 70 13.32 -4.50 -9.72
CA VAL A 70 12.90 -4.75 -8.35
C VAL A 70 12.55 -3.40 -7.69
N SER A 71 11.74 -3.42 -6.64
CA SER A 71 11.58 -2.26 -5.77
C SER A 71 12.53 -2.37 -4.58
N VAL A 72 13.09 -1.24 -4.18
CA VAL A 72 14.03 -1.15 -3.06
C VAL A 72 13.59 -0.08 -2.09
N CYS A 73 13.69 -0.35 -0.80
CA CYS A 73 13.48 0.64 0.26
C CYS A 73 14.53 0.52 1.36
N PRO A 74 14.94 1.62 2.00
CA PRO A 74 15.85 1.55 3.15
C PRO A 74 15.17 0.88 4.34
N LYS A 75 15.97 0.26 5.23
CA LYS A 75 15.49 -0.06 6.59
C LYS A 75 15.02 1.24 7.23
N PHE A 76 13.74 1.31 7.59
CA PHE A 76 13.15 2.51 8.19
C PHE A 76 13.10 2.46 9.72
N THR A 77 13.34 1.30 10.32
CA THR A 77 13.49 1.16 11.77
C THR A 77 14.91 1.43 12.23
N THR A 78 15.04 1.93 13.44
CA THR A 78 16.33 1.98 14.15
C THR A 78 16.70 0.61 14.74
N ASP A 79 17.83 0.51 15.44
CA ASP A 79 18.29 -0.75 16.04
C ASP A 79 17.61 -1.07 17.38
N ASP A 80 17.03 -0.07 18.04
CA ASP A 80 16.22 -0.15 19.25
C ASP A 80 14.71 -0.30 18.97
N GLU A 81 14.31 -0.31 17.70
CA GLU A 81 12.94 -0.47 17.26
C GLU A 81 12.67 -1.91 16.77
N GLN A 82 11.54 -2.46 17.21
CA GLN A 82 11.05 -3.77 16.76
C GLN A 82 9.74 -3.59 15.99
N LEU A 83 9.56 -4.36 14.92
CA LEU A 83 8.31 -4.43 14.16
C LEU A 83 7.54 -5.67 14.55
N TYR A 84 6.26 -5.48 14.88
CA TYR A 84 5.31 -6.55 15.13
C TYR A 84 4.15 -6.41 14.16
N HIS A 85 3.68 -7.53 13.57
CA HIS A 85 2.49 -7.50 12.75
C HIS A 85 1.28 -7.08 13.59
N PHE A 86 0.35 -6.32 13.00
CA PHE A 86 -0.90 -6.00 13.67
C PHE A 86 -1.65 -7.27 14.10
N ALA A 87 -1.62 -8.32 13.25
CA ALA A 87 -2.21 -9.62 13.55
C ALA A 87 -1.72 -10.19 14.91
N ASP A 88 -0.41 -10.18 15.15
CA ASP A 88 0.18 -10.75 16.38
C ASP A 88 -0.30 -10.01 17.63
N LEU A 89 -0.39 -8.68 17.54
CA LEU A 89 -0.86 -7.83 18.65
C LEU A 89 -2.37 -7.97 18.86
N ALA A 90 -3.14 -8.04 17.79
CA ALA A 90 -4.58 -8.26 17.84
C ALA A 90 -4.91 -9.62 18.47
N ASP A 91 -4.26 -10.69 18.03
CA ASP A 91 -4.43 -12.03 18.60
C ASP A 91 -4.10 -12.06 20.09
N ALA A 92 -2.98 -11.45 20.49
CA ALA A 92 -2.60 -11.34 21.90
C ALA A 92 -3.63 -10.55 22.72
N HIS A 93 -4.13 -9.42 22.19
CA HIS A 93 -5.13 -8.59 22.85
C HIS A 93 -6.45 -9.33 23.07
N PHE A 94 -7.00 -9.96 22.02
CA PHE A 94 -8.28 -10.66 22.12
C PHE A 94 -8.18 -11.91 23.00
N LEU A 95 -7.06 -12.64 22.94
CA LEU A 95 -6.80 -13.77 23.82
C LEU A 95 -6.74 -13.34 25.29
N ALA A 96 -6.00 -12.28 25.61
CA ALA A 96 -5.86 -11.78 26.98
C ALA A 96 -7.18 -11.29 27.58
N ASN A 97 -8.10 -10.78 26.74
CA ASN A 97 -9.39 -10.28 27.15
C ASN A 97 -10.53 -11.31 27.05
N GLY A 98 -10.25 -12.54 26.62
CA GLY A 98 -11.26 -13.60 26.45
C GLY A 98 -12.33 -13.25 25.42
N GLN A 99 -11.98 -12.45 24.40
CA GLN A 99 -12.86 -11.97 23.35
C GLN A 99 -12.56 -12.68 22.03
N THR A 100 -13.57 -12.79 21.16
CA THR A 100 -13.37 -13.24 19.78
C THR A 100 -13.17 -12.03 18.88
N SER A 101 -12.21 -12.11 17.95
CA SER A 101 -12.02 -11.07 16.94
C SER A 101 -13.24 -11.01 16.00
N SER A 102 -13.71 -9.79 15.76
CA SER A 102 -14.66 -9.46 14.69
C SER A 102 -14.09 -8.28 13.91
N PRO A 103 -14.52 -8.02 12.66
CA PRO A 103 -13.99 -6.88 11.90
C PRO A 103 -14.20 -5.53 12.61
N ASP A 104 -15.28 -5.38 13.38
CA ASP A 104 -15.53 -4.17 14.16
C ASP A 104 -14.65 -4.10 15.41
N ALA A 105 -14.47 -5.22 16.12
CA ALA A 105 -13.56 -5.27 17.26
C ALA A 105 -12.11 -5.01 16.85
N LEU A 106 -11.66 -5.59 15.73
CA LEU A 106 -10.36 -5.35 15.13
C LEU A 106 -10.15 -3.88 14.77
N PHE A 107 -11.18 -3.24 14.19
CA PHE A 107 -11.11 -1.81 13.88
C PHE A 107 -11.01 -0.96 15.14
N GLN A 108 -11.80 -1.24 16.18
CA GLN A 108 -11.70 -0.51 17.45
C GLN A 108 -10.32 -0.68 18.08
N TYR A 109 -9.78 -1.90 18.08
CA TYR A 109 -8.42 -2.14 18.58
C TYR A 109 -7.36 -1.39 17.75
N ALA A 110 -7.49 -1.35 16.42
CA ALA A 110 -6.62 -0.55 15.57
C ALA A 110 -6.72 0.97 15.89
N VAL A 111 -7.92 1.47 16.17
CA VAL A 111 -8.11 2.87 16.61
C VAL A 111 -7.39 3.15 17.92
N GLU A 112 -7.48 2.24 18.90
CA GLU A 112 -6.78 2.36 20.18
C GLU A 112 -5.25 2.33 20.02
N LEU A 113 -4.76 1.46 19.15
CA LEU A 113 -3.34 1.20 18.94
C LEU A 113 -2.63 2.30 18.13
N TYR A 114 -3.26 2.76 17.04
CA TYR A 114 -2.65 3.70 16.10
C TYR A 114 -3.15 5.13 16.25
N GLY A 115 -4.33 5.30 16.86
CA GLY A 115 -5.11 6.53 16.78
C GLY A 115 -5.83 6.69 15.43
N LYS A 116 -6.98 7.37 15.46
CA LYS A 116 -7.82 7.61 14.27
C LYS A 116 -7.05 8.27 13.13
N LYS A 117 -6.24 9.29 13.41
CA LYS A 117 -5.52 10.05 12.37
C LYS A 117 -4.71 9.15 11.44
N TRP A 118 -3.83 8.32 12.01
CA TRP A 118 -2.97 7.44 11.19
C TRP A 118 -3.79 6.37 10.50
N LEU A 119 -4.70 5.71 11.22
CA LEU A 119 -5.50 4.62 10.67
C LEU A 119 -6.35 5.11 9.49
N TYR A 120 -7.00 6.26 9.63
CA TYR A 120 -7.86 6.82 8.60
C TYR A 120 -7.05 7.30 7.39
N GLN A 121 -5.84 7.84 7.62
CA GLN A 121 -4.92 8.17 6.53
C GLN A 121 -4.52 6.94 5.73
N MET A 122 -4.18 5.83 6.39
CA MET A 122 -3.89 4.56 5.74
C MET A 122 -5.11 4.04 4.95
N LEU A 123 -6.30 4.02 5.56
CA LEU A 123 -7.52 3.52 4.91
C LEU A 123 -7.94 4.37 3.70
N ALA A 124 -7.84 5.70 3.80
CA ALA A 124 -8.12 6.61 2.69
C ALA A 124 -7.10 6.44 1.56
N PHE A 125 -5.82 6.26 1.91
CA PHE A 125 -4.76 6.04 0.95
C PHE A 125 -4.93 4.70 0.22
N ASP A 126 -5.14 3.61 0.95
CA ASP A 126 -5.40 2.28 0.39
C ASP A 126 -6.64 2.30 -0.52
N ALA A 127 -7.71 2.97 -0.09
CA ALA A 127 -8.91 3.15 -0.92
C ALA A 127 -8.60 3.93 -2.21
N PHE A 128 -7.77 4.97 -2.15
CA PHE A 128 -7.41 5.75 -3.33
C PHE A 128 -6.55 4.96 -4.33
N ILE A 129 -5.47 4.32 -3.86
CA ILE A 129 -4.56 3.55 -4.74
C ILE A 129 -5.12 2.16 -5.09
N GLY A 130 -6.21 1.75 -4.43
CA GLY A 130 -6.86 0.46 -4.61
C GLY A 130 -5.98 -0.69 -4.14
N ASN A 131 -5.44 -0.59 -2.92
CA ASN A 131 -4.63 -1.63 -2.32
C ASN A 131 -5.51 -2.76 -1.77
N GLU A 132 -5.59 -3.87 -2.50
CA GLU A 132 -6.44 -5.00 -2.13
C GLU A 132 -5.79 -5.96 -1.12
N ASP A 133 -4.52 -5.73 -0.75
CA ASP A 133 -3.74 -6.65 0.08
C ASP A 133 -3.26 -6.06 1.42
N ARG A 134 -3.95 -5.04 1.95
CA ARG A 134 -3.75 -4.57 3.34
C ARG A 134 -4.36 -5.55 4.35
N HIS A 135 -3.84 -6.77 4.44
CA HIS A 135 -4.20 -7.69 5.52
C HIS A 135 -3.45 -7.38 6.82
N GLU A 136 -3.85 -7.99 7.93
CA GLU A 136 -3.31 -7.74 9.29
C GLU A 136 -1.81 -8.03 9.45
N ASN A 137 -1.21 -8.80 8.52
CA ASN A 137 0.25 -9.01 8.44
C ASN A 137 0.99 -8.03 7.50
N ASN A 138 0.27 -7.10 6.84
CA ASN A 138 0.80 -6.13 5.87
C ASN A 138 0.70 -4.68 6.40
N PHE A 139 0.58 -4.52 7.71
CA PHE A 139 0.86 -3.29 8.42
C PHE A 139 1.25 -3.63 9.86
N ASP A 140 2.27 -2.96 10.35
CA ASP A 140 2.94 -3.33 11.60
C ASP A 140 2.72 -2.27 12.69
N VAL A 141 3.27 -2.54 13.86
CA VAL A 141 3.48 -1.57 14.94
C VAL A 141 4.96 -1.52 15.25
N ILE A 142 5.50 -0.31 15.39
CA ILE A 142 6.84 -0.09 15.90
C ILE A 142 6.78 -0.10 17.43
N VAL A 143 7.57 -0.95 18.06
CA VAL A 143 7.75 -0.99 19.52
C VAL A 143 9.15 -0.53 19.87
N ARG A 144 9.24 0.47 20.76
CA ARG A 144 10.49 0.99 21.32
C ARG A 144 10.28 1.31 22.79
N ASP A 145 11.15 0.79 23.66
CA ASP A 145 11.08 0.98 25.12
C ASP A 145 9.70 0.65 25.72
N GLY A 146 9.05 -0.40 25.20
CA GLY A 146 7.71 -0.82 25.62
C GLY A 146 6.56 0.08 25.16
N LYS A 147 6.84 1.12 24.35
CA LYS A 147 5.83 2.01 23.75
C LYS A 147 5.57 1.62 22.30
N GLN A 148 4.31 1.76 21.89
CA GLN A 148 3.83 1.43 20.55
C GLN A 148 3.68 2.70 19.71
N TYR A 149 4.07 2.61 18.45
CA TYR A 149 4.03 3.70 17.48
C TYR A 149 3.52 3.20 16.13
N ALA A 150 2.74 4.04 15.46
CA ALA A 150 2.32 3.78 14.09
C ALA A 150 3.53 3.90 13.13
N PRO A 151 3.78 2.92 12.24
CA PRO A 151 4.87 3.00 11.29
C PRO A 151 4.56 4.01 10.17
N PRO A 152 5.57 4.46 9.39
CA PRO A 152 5.29 5.04 8.08
C PRO A 152 4.47 4.05 7.23
N ILE A 153 3.69 4.52 6.26
CA ILE A 153 2.96 3.66 5.33
C ILE A 153 3.95 3.00 4.34
N TYR A 154 3.86 1.68 4.17
CA TYR A 154 4.66 0.88 3.23
C TYR A 154 3.88 -0.37 2.79
N ASP A 155 4.51 -1.20 1.96
CA ASP A 155 3.97 -2.46 1.46
C ASP A 155 2.68 -2.27 0.66
N ASN A 156 2.79 -1.46 -0.39
CA ASN A 156 1.70 -1.09 -1.28
C ASN A 156 1.80 -1.81 -2.64
N GLY A 157 2.58 -2.89 -2.71
CA GLY A 157 2.78 -3.66 -3.96
C GLY A 157 1.48 -4.20 -4.55
N GLY A 158 0.51 -4.56 -3.71
CA GLY A 158 -0.82 -5.03 -4.11
C GLY A 158 -1.81 -3.95 -4.56
N SER A 159 -1.32 -2.77 -4.95
CA SER A 159 -2.13 -1.63 -5.40
C SER A 159 -1.98 -1.36 -6.89
N LEU A 160 -2.70 -0.33 -7.40
CA LEU A 160 -2.48 0.23 -8.74
C LEU A 160 -2.55 -0.82 -9.86
N LEU A 161 -3.50 -1.76 -9.72
CA LEU A 161 -3.76 -2.82 -10.69
C LEU A 161 -2.60 -3.82 -10.84
N ALA A 162 -1.76 -4.01 -9.81
CA ALA A 162 -0.56 -4.85 -9.88
C ALA A 162 -0.80 -6.23 -10.50
N TRP A 163 -1.93 -6.86 -10.20
CA TRP A 163 -2.28 -8.20 -10.68
C TRP A 163 -3.33 -8.24 -11.79
N ALA A 164 -3.77 -7.08 -12.29
CA ALA A 164 -4.72 -7.03 -13.41
C ALA A 164 -4.05 -7.55 -14.68
N THR A 165 -4.74 -8.44 -15.39
CA THR A 165 -4.35 -9.00 -16.67
C THR A 165 -4.51 -8.00 -17.80
N ASP A 166 -3.83 -8.27 -18.92
CA ASP A 166 -3.92 -7.44 -20.13
C ASP A 166 -5.34 -7.32 -20.72
N GLU A 167 -6.20 -8.32 -20.47
CA GLU A 167 -7.61 -8.32 -20.86
C GLU A 167 -8.43 -7.40 -19.95
N GLU A 168 -8.29 -7.56 -18.62
CA GLU A 168 -8.95 -6.72 -17.62
C GLU A 168 -8.58 -5.24 -17.80
N LEU A 169 -7.32 -4.93 -18.11
CA LEU A 169 -6.87 -3.56 -18.38
C LEU A 169 -7.59 -2.87 -19.54
N THR A 170 -8.23 -3.64 -20.43
CA THR A 170 -9.01 -3.11 -21.56
C THR A 170 -10.51 -3.05 -21.28
N ASP A 171 -10.99 -3.60 -20.15
CA ASP A 171 -12.39 -3.50 -19.77
C ASP A 171 -12.73 -2.06 -19.34
N THR A 172 -13.65 -1.45 -20.08
CA THR A 172 -14.21 -0.12 -19.77
C THR A 172 -14.85 -0.02 -18.39
N LYS A 173 -15.15 -1.14 -17.72
CA LYS A 173 -15.74 -1.22 -16.38
C LYS A 173 -14.75 -1.62 -15.28
N LEU A 174 -13.47 -1.87 -15.59
CA LEU A 174 -12.44 -2.29 -14.64
C LEU A 174 -12.47 -1.50 -13.33
N ARG A 175 -12.63 -0.17 -13.44
CA ARG A 175 -12.69 0.76 -12.31
C ARG A 175 -13.78 0.48 -11.28
N TYR A 176 -14.86 -0.20 -11.65
CA TYR A 176 -15.95 -0.59 -10.75
C TYR A 176 -15.78 -2.01 -10.18
N GLN A 177 -14.98 -2.84 -10.83
CA GLN A 177 -14.86 -4.26 -10.49
C GLN A 177 -13.78 -4.50 -9.43
N LEU A 178 -12.69 -3.73 -9.48
CA LEU A 178 -11.58 -3.86 -8.56
C LEU A 178 -11.74 -2.87 -7.40
N ASP A 179 -12.49 -3.29 -6.38
CA ASP A 179 -12.68 -2.52 -5.15
C ASP A 179 -12.49 -3.37 -3.89
N LYS A 180 -11.86 -4.54 -4.00
CA LYS A 180 -11.60 -5.40 -2.84
C LYS A 180 -10.72 -4.68 -1.83
N SER A 181 -11.00 -4.87 -0.55
CA SER A 181 -10.18 -4.35 0.52
C SER A 181 -10.02 -5.35 1.65
N LYS A 182 -9.06 -5.04 2.51
CA LYS A 182 -8.79 -5.64 3.81
C LYS A 182 -8.36 -4.50 4.75
N PRO A 183 -8.30 -4.70 6.08
CA PRO A 183 -8.72 -5.90 6.81
C PRO A 183 -10.16 -5.82 7.34
N PHE A 184 -10.74 -4.63 7.52
CA PHE A 184 -11.97 -4.45 8.29
C PHE A 184 -13.25 -4.61 7.48
N ARG A 185 -13.18 -4.37 6.16
CA ARG A 185 -14.28 -4.58 5.22
C ARG A 185 -13.74 -5.18 3.93
N SER A 186 -14.61 -5.88 3.19
CA SER A 186 -14.24 -6.54 1.94
C SER A 186 -14.17 -5.60 0.74
N HIS A 187 -14.66 -4.36 0.86
CA HIS A 187 -14.60 -3.36 -0.20
C HIS A 187 -14.19 -1.98 0.31
N HIS A 188 -13.37 -1.25 -0.47
CA HIS A 188 -12.94 0.09 -0.11
C HIS A 188 -14.13 1.05 0.02
N ALA A 189 -15.16 0.91 -0.81
CA ALA A 189 -16.41 1.66 -0.70
C ALA A 189 -17.14 1.46 0.64
N GLN A 190 -16.93 0.33 1.30
CA GLN A 190 -17.45 0.06 2.65
C GLN A 190 -16.47 0.52 3.73
N GLN A 191 -15.17 0.26 3.54
CA GLN A 191 -14.13 0.59 4.51
C GLN A 191 -13.98 2.10 4.71
N ILE A 192 -14.10 2.90 3.64
CA ILE A 192 -14.01 4.36 3.72
C ILE A 192 -15.11 4.97 4.59
N LYS A 193 -16.28 4.31 4.71
CA LYS A 193 -17.40 4.79 5.54
C LYS A 193 -17.12 4.68 7.03
N MET A 194 -16.02 4.04 7.42
CA MET A 194 -15.57 3.95 8.80
C MET A 194 -14.78 5.20 9.24
N ILE A 195 -14.35 6.03 8.28
CA ILE A 195 -13.75 7.33 8.55
C ILE A 195 -14.87 8.30 8.92
N ASP A 196 -14.85 8.76 10.16
CA ASP A 196 -15.87 9.66 10.74
C ASP A 196 -15.36 11.09 10.98
N GLU A 197 -14.10 11.37 10.65
CA GLU A 197 -13.50 12.70 10.75
C GLU A 197 -12.45 12.95 9.65
N PRO A 198 -12.24 14.20 9.22
CA PRO A 198 -11.24 14.53 8.23
C PRO A 198 -9.82 14.38 8.79
N VAL A 199 -8.94 13.74 8.03
CA VAL A 199 -7.54 13.46 8.41
C VAL A 199 -6.53 13.84 7.32
N LEU A 200 -7.02 14.28 6.15
CA LEU A 200 -6.23 14.83 5.06
C LEU A 200 -6.49 16.34 4.94
N PRO A 201 -5.50 17.14 4.54
CA PRO A 201 -5.73 18.54 4.19
C PRO A 201 -6.70 18.66 3.02
N VAL A 202 -7.64 19.60 3.10
CA VAL A 202 -8.55 19.92 1.98
C VAL A 202 -7.73 20.40 0.80
N ARG A 203 -7.92 19.75 -0.36
CA ARG A 203 -7.28 20.11 -1.63
C ARG A 203 -8.29 20.04 -2.77
N ASP A 204 -8.12 20.90 -3.76
CA ASP A 204 -8.87 20.80 -5.01
C ASP A 204 -8.46 19.53 -5.78
N LEU A 205 -9.42 18.64 -6.04
CA LEU A 205 -9.15 17.36 -6.71
C LEU A 205 -8.76 17.56 -8.18
N ASP A 206 -9.25 18.63 -8.83
CA ASP A 206 -8.91 18.92 -10.22
C ASP A 206 -7.46 19.41 -10.36
N ALA A 207 -6.89 19.98 -9.29
CA ALA A 207 -5.46 20.32 -9.20
C ALA A 207 -4.60 19.15 -8.69
N LEU A 208 -5.12 18.39 -7.72
CA LEU A 208 -4.40 17.27 -7.10
C LEU A 208 -4.17 16.10 -8.04
N TYR A 209 -5.18 15.74 -8.87
CA TYR A 209 -5.04 14.61 -9.78
C TYR A 209 -3.89 14.80 -10.79
N PRO A 210 -3.76 15.94 -11.51
CA PRO A 210 -2.61 16.19 -12.39
C PRO A 210 -1.27 16.13 -11.65
N GLU A 211 -1.17 16.65 -10.43
CA GLU A 211 0.04 16.61 -9.61
C GLU A 211 0.46 15.17 -9.27
N ILE A 212 -0.49 14.34 -8.84
CA ILE A 212 -0.29 12.91 -8.60
C ILE A 212 0.20 12.22 -9.88
N ILE A 213 -0.48 12.47 -11.01
CA ILE A 213 -0.12 11.85 -12.28
C ILE A 213 1.27 12.29 -12.76
N GLN A 214 1.65 13.54 -12.50
CA GLN A 214 2.96 14.07 -12.82
C GLN A 214 4.05 13.39 -11.98
N SER A 215 3.83 13.18 -10.68
CA SER A 215 4.82 12.56 -9.79
C SER A 215 5.12 11.11 -10.17
N ILE A 216 4.10 10.33 -10.57
CA ILE A 216 4.28 8.93 -11.00
C ILE A 216 4.60 8.78 -12.49
N SER A 217 4.62 9.86 -13.27
CA SER A 217 4.83 9.82 -14.71
C SER A 217 6.11 9.10 -15.16
N PRO A 218 7.26 9.17 -14.45
CA PRO A 218 8.45 8.41 -14.83
C PRO A 218 8.23 6.90 -14.78
N ILE A 219 7.47 6.42 -13.79
CA ILE A 219 7.16 4.99 -13.65
C ILE A 219 6.13 4.55 -14.69
N LEU A 220 5.10 5.36 -14.93
CA LEU A 220 4.11 5.08 -15.98
C LEU A 220 4.74 4.97 -17.37
N ALA A 221 5.84 5.70 -17.65
CA ALA A 221 6.54 5.64 -18.93
C ALA A 221 7.25 4.29 -19.17
N LEU A 222 7.50 3.51 -18.12
CA LEU A 222 8.08 2.16 -18.20
C LEU A 222 7.03 1.08 -18.44
N LEU A 223 5.75 1.38 -18.24
CA LEU A 223 4.65 0.41 -18.34
C LEU A 223 4.11 0.31 -19.77
N SER A 224 3.40 -0.79 -20.04
CA SER A 224 2.80 -1.04 -21.34
C SER A 224 1.77 0.03 -21.74
N LYS A 225 1.52 0.15 -23.06
CA LYS A 225 0.49 1.04 -23.63
C LYS A 225 -0.94 0.74 -23.14
N LYS A 226 -1.18 -0.40 -22.50
CA LYS A 226 -2.46 -0.73 -21.86
C LYS A 226 -2.47 -0.35 -20.37
N ARG A 227 -1.42 -0.72 -19.63
CA ARG A 227 -1.38 -0.56 -18.17
C ARG A 227 -1.30 0.90 -17.73
N ALA A 228 -0.44 1.71 -18.36
CA ALA A 228 -0.30 3.11 -17.95
C ALA A 228 -1.61 3.92 -18.10
N PRO A 229 -2.34 3.84 -19.23
CA PRO A 229 -3.66 4.47 -19.34
C PRO A 229 -4.70 3.92 -18.35
N ALA A 230 -4.72 2.61 -18.10
CA ALA A 230 -5.65 2.00 -17.15
C ALA A 230 -5.42 2.52 -15.72
N ILE A 231 -4.16 2.62 -15.27
CA ILE A 231 -3.81 3.18 -13.96
C ILE A 231 -4.27 4.65 -13.86
N ARG A 232 -4.04 5.47 -14.89
CA ARG A 232 -4.50 6.87 -14.92
C ARG A 232 -6.02 6.95 -14.74
N GLN A 233 -6.78 6.14 -15.49
CA GLN A 233 -8.25 6.12 -15.39
C GLN A 233 -8.72 5.60 -14.03
N TYR A 234 -8.06 4.58 -13.50
CA TYR A 234 -8.36 3.98 -12.21
C TYR A 234 -8.17 4.99 -11.07
N LEU A 235 -7.03 5.66 -11.01
CA LEU A 235 -6.77 6.73 -10.03
C LEU A 235 -7.76 7.89 -10.18
N LYS A 236 -8.04 8.33 -11.42
CA LYS A 236 -9.01 9.40 -11.68
C LYS A 236 -10.39 9.07 -11.09
N TYR A 237 -10.85 7.84 -11.30
CA TYR A 237 -12.11 7.38 -10.74
C TYR A 237 -12.08 7.38 -9.21
N ARG A 238 -10.99 6.92 -8.61
CA ARG A 238 -10.83 6.74 -7.16
C ARG A 238 -10.54 8.02 -6.37
N MET A 239 -10.37 9.17 -7.02
CA MET A 239 -10.19 10.48 -6.35
C MET A 239 -11.28 10.79 -5.33
N HIS A 240 -12.50 10.27 -5.52
CA HIS A 240 -13.60 10.46 -4.58
C HIS A 240 -13.33 9.87 -3.18
N TYR A 241 -12.44 8.87 -3.05
CA TYR A 241 -12.05 8.33 -1.74
C TYR A 241 -11.23 9.31 -0.92
N LEU A 242 -10.36 10.10 -1.56
CA LEU A 242 -9.62 11.15 -0.87
C LEU A 242 -10.56 12.23 -0.33
N LYS A 243 -11.62 12.56 -1.08
CA LYS A 243 -12.63 13.54 -0.64
C LYS A 243 -13.24 13.17 0.71
N ALA A 244 -13.54 11.89 0.92
CA ALA A 244 -14.14 11.41 2.18
C ALA A 244 -13.24 11.66 3.41
N ALA A 245 -11.93 11.75 3.22
CA ALA A 245 -10.97 11.99 4.30
C ALA A 245 -10.50 13.46 4.39
N MET A 246 -10.91 14.33 3.47
CA MET A 246 -10.56 15.76 3.46
C MET A 246 -11.58 16.64 4.18
N GLY A 247 -12.84 16.19 4.28
CA GLY A 247 -13.96 16.98 4.79
C GLY A 247 -14.86 17.48 3.66
#